data_AF-A0A2E4Y3E7-F1
#
_entry.id   AF-A0A2E4Y3E7-F1
#
_cell.length_a   1.000
_cell.length_b   1.000
_cell.length_c   1.000
_cell.angle_alpha   90.00
_cell.angle_beta   90.00
_cell.angle_gamma   90.00
#
_symmetry.space_group_name_H-M   'P 1'
#
loop_
_entity.id
_entity.type
_entity.pdbx_description
1 polymer ?
#
loop_
_entity_poly.entity_id
_entity_poly.type
_entity_poly.pdbx_seq_one_letter_code
_entity_poly.pdbx_strand_id
1 'polypeptide(L)'
;MLKKLLWDWIPQKIQDNLILKFIGFFKIPLVNFVGLKMVKRDENKCTLSMPLNRKTKNHVHSVYFACMTAGADLTAGFPVILEIIRLKKNIIPIFKDMSAE
;
A
#
# COMPACT_ATOMS: atom_id res chain seq x y z
N MET A 1 -12.39 13.86 -20.18
CA MET A 1 -13.32 14.47 -19.19
C MET A 1 -14.09 13.43 -18.39
N LEU A 2 -14.79 12.49 -19.03
CA LEU A 2 -15.61 11.46 -18.35
C LEU A 2 -14.88 10.61 -17.29
N LYS A 3 -13.60 10.26 -17.53
CA LYS A 3 -12.79 9.43 -16.60
C LYS A 3 -12.49 10.12 -15.26
N LYS A 4 -12.36 11.46 -15.23
CA LYS A 4 -12.18 12.22 -13.97
C LYS A 4 -13.47 12.21 -13.17
N LEU A 5 -14.59 12.48 -13.84
CA LEU A 5 -15.91 12.56 -13.23
C LEU A 5 -16.29 11.26 -12.50
N LEU A 6 -16.05 10.09 -13.11
CA LEU A 6 -16.35 8.80 -12.46
C LEU A 6 -15.39 8.47 -11.32
N TRP A 7 -14.12 8.88 -11.41
CA TRP A 7 -13.13 8.61 -10.38
C TRP A 7 -13.49 9.34 -9.09
N ASP A 8 -13.86 10.62 -9.19
CA ASP A 8 -14.19 11.47 -8.05
C ASP A 8 -15.43 10.99 -7.26
N TRP A 9 -16.28 10.16 -7.87
CA TRP A 9 -17.45 9.55 -7.23
C TRP A 9 -17.16 8.22 -6.52
N ILE A 10 -15.99 7.62 -6.76
CA ILE A 10 -15.60 6.38 -6.09
C ILE A 10 -15.10 6.73 -4.68
N PRO A 11 -15.57 6.03 -3.62
CA PRO A 11 -15.05 6.19 -2.28
C PRO A 11 -13.53 6.06 -2.23
N GLN A 12 -12.86 6.95 -1.52
CA GLN A 12 -11.38 7.00 -1.41
C GLN A 12 -10.78 5.64 -1.04
N LYS A 13 -11.40 4.90 -0.11
CA LYS A 13 -10.96 3.56 0.27
C LYS A 13 -10.94 2.58 -0.91
N ILE A 14 -11.93 2.65 -1.81
CA ILE A 14 -11.99 1.78 -2.99
C ILE A 14 -10.92 2.19 -3.98
N GLN A 15 -10.75 3.49 -4.24
CA GLN A 15 -9.68 4.01 -5.09
C GLN A 15 -8.31 3.53 -4.60
N ASP A 16 -8.03 3.70 -3.31
CA ASP A 16 -6.75 3.33 -2.70
C ASP A 16 -6.49 1.81 -2.82
N ASN A 17 -7.51 0.98 -2.56
CA ASN A 17 -7.40 -0.46 -2.72
C ASN A 17 -7.25 -0.91 -4.19
N LEU A 18 -7.83 -0.18 -5.14
CA LEU A 18 -7.61 -0.45 -6.57
C LEU A 18 -6.17 -0.13 -6.98
N ILE A 19 -5.61 0.99 -6.49
CA ILE A 19 -4.21 1.35 -6.71
C ILE A 19 -3.29 0.30 -6.09
N LEU A 20 -3.54 -0.09 -4.83
CA LEU A 20 -2.76 -1.15 -4.16
C LEU A 20 -2.81 -2.47 -4.93
N LYS A 21 -3.97 -2.89 -5.43
CA LYS A 21 -4.11 -4.09 -6.26
C LYS A 21 -3.35 -3.97 -7.57
N PHE A 22 -3.44 -2.81 -8.24
CA PHE A 22 -2.72 -2.57 -9.49
C PHE A 22 -1.20 -2.67 -9.28
N ILE A 23 -0.67 -1.99 -8.26
CA ILE A 23 0.75 -2.05 -7.93
C ILE A 23 1.14 -3.46 -7.52
N GLY A 24 0.36 -4.10 -6.66
CA GLY A 24 0.64 -5.45 -6.19
C GLY A 24 0.60 -6.51 -7.28
N PHE A 25 -0.20 -6.32 -8.33
CA PHE A 25 -0.29 -7.25 -9.44
C PHE A 25 0.78 -6.98 -10.51
N PHE A 26 1.01 -5.71 -10.88
CA PHE A 26 1.85 -5.36 -12.03
C PHE A 26 3.27 -4.90 -11.70
N LYS A 27 3.54 -4.46 -10.46
CA LYS A 27 4.83 -3.84 -10.09
C LYS A 27 5.53 -4.55 -8.95
N ILE A 28 4.80 -4.90 -7.89
CA ILE A 28 5.38 -5.45 -6.66
C ILE A 28 4.57 -6.69 -6.23
N PRO A 29 4.85 -7.89 -6.79
CA PRO A 29 4.10 -9.12 -6.50
C PRO A 29 3.94 -9.44 -5.01
N LEU A 30 4.95 -9.08 -4.20
CA LEU A 30 4.95 -9.31 -2.77
C LEU A 30 3.78 -8.58 -2.06
N VAL A 31 3.43 -7.38 -2.50
CA VAL A 31 2.29 -6.60 -1.94
C VAL A 31 0.98 -7.36 -2.06
N ASN A 32 0.74 -7.97 -3.23
CA ASN A 32 -0.45 -8.78 -3.44
C ASN A 32 -0.36 -10.11 -2.67
N PHE A 33 0.83 -10.69 -2.54
CA PHE A 33 1.06 -11.93 -1.80
C PHE A 33 0.68 -11.81 -0.32
N VAL A 34 1.13 -10.72 0.35
CA VAL A 34 0.81 -10.46 1.76
C VAL A 34 -0.62 -9.96 1.96
N GLY A 35 -1.29 -9.51 0.89
CA GLY A 35 -2.71 -9.17 0.90
C GLY A 35 -3.04 -7.89 1.67
N LEU A 36 -2.17 -6.88 1.55
CA LEU A 36 -2.36 -5.58 2.20
C LEU A 36 -3.62 -4.86 1.67
N LYS A 37 -4.34 -4.20 2.58
CA LYS A 37 -5.58 -3.46 2.27
C LYS A 37 -5.59 -2.10 2.93
N MET A 38 -6.08 -1.08 2.22
CA MET A 38 -6.29 0.24 2.81
C MET A 38 -7.43 0.20 3.83
N VAL A 39 -7.13 0.56 5.08
CA VAL A 39 -8.11 0.73 6.15
C VAL A 39 -8.59 2.16 6.20
N LYS A 40 -7.66 3.10 6.31
CA LYS A 40 -7.91 4.53 6.41
C LYS A 40 -6.71 5.31 5.87
N ARG A 41 -6.98 6.40 5.18
CA ARG A 41 -5.99 7.41 4.83
C ARG A 41 -6.57 8.79 5.01
N ASP A 42 -5.83 9.66 5.67
CA ASP A 42 -6.08 11.09 5.75
C ASP A 42 -4.75 11.83 5.65
N GLU A 43 -4.74 13.14 5.89
CA GLU A 43 -3.55 13.99 5.80
C GLU A 43 -2.48 13.62 6.84
N ASN A 44 -2.87 12.96 7.94
CA ASN A 44 -1.99 12.67 9.07
C ASN A 44 -1.65 11.17 9.18
N LYS A 45 -2.48 10.29 8.63
CA LYS A 45 -2.35 8.85 8.83
C LYS A 45 -2.61 8.06 7.55
N CYS A 46 -1.77 7.05 7.32
CA CYS A 46 -2.00 6.01 6.33
C CYS A 46 -1.96 4.65 7.04
N THR A 47 -3.11 3.97 7.09
CA THR A 47 -3.26 2.72 7.83
C THR A 47 -3.65 1.60 6.87
N LEU A 48 -2.79 0.58 6.80
CA LEU A 48 -3.03 -0.66 6.08
C LEU A 48 -3.38 -1.78 7.07
N SER A 49 -4.08 -2.79 6.58
CA SER A 49 -4.26 -4.06 7.28
C SER A 49 -3.67 -5.20 6.48
N MET A 50 -3.22 -6.22 7.21
CA MET A 50 -2.71 -7.47 6.67
C MET A 50 -3.44 -8.63 7.34
N PRO A 51 -3.92 -9.63 6.59
CA PRO A 51 -4.52 -10.82 7.19
C PRO A 51 -3.46 -11.64 7.92
N LEU A 52 -3.79 -12.23 9.07
CA LEU A 52 -2.94 -13.23 9.74
C LEU A 52 -3.31 -14.62 9.21
N ASN A 53 -2.52 -15.16 8.28
CA ASN A 53 -2.79 -16.43 7.61
C ASN A 53 -1.48 -17.19 7.30
N ARG A 54 -1.56 -18.33 6.60
CA ARG A 54 -0.38 -19.16 6.25
C ARG A 54 0.75 -18.39 5.56
N LYS A 55 0.45 -17.33 4.80
CA LYS A 55 1.44 -16.54 4.06
C LYS A 55 2.14 -15.50 4.93
N THR A 56 1.47 -15.02 5.97
CA THR A 56 1.88 -13.84 6.74
C THR A 56 2.25 -14.16 8.18
N LYS A 57 1.90 -15.35 8.68
CA LYS A 57 2.25 -15.82 10.02
C LYS A 57 3.60 -16.54 10.04
N ASN A 58 4.27 -16.50 11.18
CA ASN A 58 5.48 -17.26 11.47
C ASN A 58 5.17 -18.63 12.12
N HIS A 59 6.22 -19.37 12.50
CA HIS A 59 6.12 -20.69 13.13
C HIS A 59 5.47 -20.66 14.53
N VAL A 60 5.39 -19.50 15.18
CA VAL A 60 4.68 -19.31 16.46
C VAL A 60 3.32 -18.62 16.31
N HIS A 61 2.75 -18.61 15.10
CA HIS A 61 1.42 -18.06 14.80
C HIS A 61 1.26 -16.54 14.99
N SER A 62 2.36 -15.79 15.10
CA SER A 62 2.35 -14.33 15.06
C SER A 62 2.68 -13.80 13.66
N VAL A 63 2.53 -12.50 13.41
CA VAL A 63 2.92 -11.88 12.13
C VAL A 63 4.42 -12.08 11.91
N TYR A 64 4.78 -12.58 10.73
CA TYR A 64 6.18 -12.75 10.36
C TYR A 64 6.84 -11.38 10.16
N PHE A 65 8.03 -11.21 10.71
CA PHE A 65 8.76 -9.93 10.71
C PHE A 65 8.88 -9.32 9.30
N ALA A 66 9.26 -10.11 8.28
CA ALA A 66 9.36 -9.60 6.91
C ALA A 66 8.01 -9.15 6.31
N CYS A 67 6.90 -9.76 6.74
CA CYS A 67 5.56 -9.32 6.33
C CYS A 67 5.18 -8.01 7.02
N MET A 68 5.60 -7.83 8.27
CA MET A 68 5.42 -6.58 9.02
C MET A 68 6.20 -5.43 8.36
N THR A 69 7.46 -5.66 7.97
CA THR A 69 8.26 -4.64 7.27
C THR A 69 7.67 -4.28 5.91
N ALA A 70 7.10 -5.24 5.16
CA ALA A 70 6.36 -4.95 3.92
C ALA A 70 5.12 -4.06 4.16
N GLY A 71 4.47 -4.23 5.31
CA GLY A 71 3.41 -3.32 5.75
C GLY A 71 3.92 -1.92 6.00
N ALA A 72 5.03 -1.78 6.74
CA ALA A 72 5.66 -0.50 7.07
C ALA A 72 6.13 0.26 5.80
N ASP A 73 6.82 -0.45 4.90
CA ASP A 73 7.22 0.03 3.57
C ASP A 73 6.02 0.66 2.83
N LEU A 74 4.96 -0.12 2.61
CA LEU A 74 3.81 0.41 1.88
C LEU A 74 3.05 1.51 2.59
N THR A 75 2.96 1.50 3.93
CA THR A 75 2.33 2.63 4.64
C THR A 75 3.07 3.93 4.42
N ALA A 76 4.41 3.89 4.31
CA ALA A 76 5.24 5.06 4.04
C ALA A 76 5.27 5.42 2.54
N GLY A 77 5.32 4.42 1.67
CA GLY A 77 5.43 4.59 0.22
C GLY A 77 4.11 4.96 -0.47
N PHE A 78 2.96 4.55 0.08
CA PHE A 78 1.68 4.78 -0.57
C PHE A 78 1.33 6.27 -0.77
N PRO A 79 1.50 7.17 0.22
CA PRO A 79 1.33 8.61 0.00
C PRO A 79 2.24 9.17 -1.11
N VAL A 80 3.49 8.70 -1.19
CA VAL A 80 4.44 9.10 -2.23
C VAL A 80 3.94 8.67 -3.61
N ILE A 81 3.45 7.44 -3.74
CA ILE A 81 2.84 6.94 -4.98
C ILE A 81 1.66 7.83 -5.41
N LEU A 82 0.76 8.18 -4.49
CA LEU A 82 -0.37 9.05 -4.79
C LEU A 82 0.08 10.42 -5.29
N GLU A 83 1.13 10.96 -4.67
CA GLU A 83 1.69 12.25 -5.06
C GLU A 83 2.35 12.20 -6.44
N ILE A 84 3.06 11.13 -6.77
CA ILE A 84 3.63 10.90 -8.11
C ILE A 84 2.52 10.85 -9.17
N ILE A 85 1.43 10.13 -8.88
CA ILE A 85 0.25 10.05 -9.76
C ILE A 85 -0.37 11.44 -9.94
N ARG A 86 -0.49 12.23 -8.85
CA ARG A 86 -1.05 13.59 -8.87
C ARG A 86 -0.19 14.53 -9.72
N LEU A 87 1.13 14.51 -9.52
CA LEU A 87 2.09 15.34 -10.24
C LEU A 87 2.24 14.94 -11.71
N LYS A 88 1.89 13.70 -12.07
CA LYS A 88 2.08 13.13 -13.41
C LYS A 88 3.53 13.20 -13.88
N LYS A 89 4.47 13.03 -12.94
CA LYS A 89 5.91 13.02 -13.22
C LYS A 89 6.44 11.61 -13.10
N ASN A 90 7.50 11.32 -13.85
CA ASN A 90 8.21 10.05 -13.73
C ASN A 90 9.24 10.16 -12.61
N ILE A 91 8.80 9.87 -11.38
CA ILE A 91 9.62 9.91 -10.17
C ILE A 91 9.76 8.47 -9.67
N ILE A 92 10.99 8.07 -9.33
CA ILE A 92 11.30 6.75 -8.78
C ILE A 92 11.63 6.93 -7.29
N PRO A 93 10.71 6.61 -6.37
CA PRO A 93 11.00 6.64 -4.94
C PRO A 93 11.83 5.43 -4.54
N ILE A 94 12.86 5.66 -3.71
CA ILE A 94 13.72 4.61 -3.16
C ILE A 94 13.91 4.88 -1.67
N PHE A 95 13.69 3.87 -0.83
CA PHE A 95 14.02 3.94 0.58
C PHE A 95 15.52 3.83 0.77
N LYS A 96 16.11 4.78 1.50
CA LYS A 96 17.55 4.80 1.79
C LYS A 96 17.88 3.90 2.98
N ASP A 97 17.08 3.99 4.03
CA ASP A 97 17.24 3.27 5.29
C ASP A 97 15.88 3.02 5.94
N MET A 98 15.88 2.14 6.94
CA MET A 98 14.73 1.84 7.80
C MET A 98 15.28 1.50 9.18
N SER A 99 14.65 2.05 10.22
CA SER A 99 14.96 1.75 11.62
C SER A 99 13.74 1.13 12.29
N ALA A 100 13.97 0.26 13.26
CA ALA A 100 12.95 -0.32 14.12
C ALA A 100 13.40 -0.15 15.58
N GLU A 101 12.49 0.25 16.45
CA GLU A 101 12.69 0.50 17.88
C GLU A 101 11.77 -0.39 18.71
#